data_AF-K2SXP3-F1
#
_entry.id   AF-K2SXP3-F1
#
_cell.length_a   1.000
_cell.length_b   1.000
_cell.length_c   1.000
_cell.angle_alpha   90.00
_cell.angle_beta   90.00
_cell.angle_gamma   90.00
#
_symmetry.space_group_name_H-M   'P 1'
#
loop_
_entity.id
_entity.type
_entity.pdbx_description
1 polymer ?
#
loop_
_entity_poly.entity_id
_entity_poly.type
_entity_poly.pdbx_seq_one_letter_code
_entity_poly.pdbx_strand_id
1 'polypeptide(L)'
;MPESMSLILTAREHHYSYGAGRRVCPGMHMAERTMWRMTAKILWAFDIIPVDVDPDNYDEGIIHRPNPYKVEFRPRSEAHVKTIEREVGPALEFLKQFE
;
A
#
# COMPACT_ATOMS: atom_id res chain seq x y z
N MET A 1 0.15 -31.00 5.89
CA MET A 1 0.05 -29.54 6.05
C MET A 1 -1.42 -29.19 5.96
N PRO A 2 -2.03 -28.51 6.94
CA PRO A 2 -3.48 -28.42 7.04
C PRO A 2 -4.05 -27.52 5.95
N GLU A 3 -5.11 -28.00 5.29
CA GLU A 3 -5.84 -27.33 4.20
C GLU A 3 -6.38 -25.94 4.56
N SER A 4 -6.48 -25.61 5.86
CA SER A 4 -6.88 -24.29 6.35
C SER A 4 -5.92 -23.17 5.95
N MET A 5 -4.63 -23.48 5.77
CA MET A 5 -3.63 -22.48 5.35
C MET A 5 -3.57 -22.31 3.82
N SER A 6 -4.12 -23.28 3.07
CA SER A 6 -4.36 -23.18 1.63
C SER A 6 -5.52 -22.22 1.33
N LEU A 7 -6.58 -22.24 2.16
CA LEU A 7 -7.77 -21.40 1.98
C LEU A 7 -7.53 -19.90 2.22
N ILE A 8 -6.55 -19.52 3.07
CA ILE A 8 -6.18 -18.11 3.27
C ILE A 8 -5.38 -17.56 2.08
N LEU A 9 -4.60 -18.40 1.39
CA LEU A 9 -3.82 -18.01 0.21
C LEU A 9 -4.62 -18.12 -1.10
N THR A 10 -5.76 -18.82 -1.10
CA THR A 10 -6.65 -19.03 -2.26
C THR A 10 -8.03 -18.41 -2.05
N ALA A 11 -8.13 -17.35 -1.24
CA ALA A 11 -9.24 -16.43 -1.32
C ALA A 11 -9.16 -15.72 -2.69
N ARG A 12 -9.73 -16.39 -3.70
CA ARG A 12 -10.31 -15.88 -4.95
C ARG A 12 -10.01 -14.40 -5.22
N GLU A 13 -9.41 -14.09 -6.36
CA GLU A 13 -9.45 -12.73 -6.90
C GLU A 13 -10.91 -12.33 -7.14
N HIS A 14 -11.55 -11.76 -6.11
CA HIS A 14 -12.96 -11.39 -6.09
C HIS A 14 -13.23 -10.05 -6.78
N HIS A 15 -12.19 -9.41 -7.34
CA HIS A 15 -12.29 -8.12 -7.99
C HIS A 15 -11.63 -8.12 -9.37
N TYR A 16 -12.22 -7.39 -10.30
CA TYR A 16 -11.70 -7.21 -11.65
C TYR A 16 -10.74 -6.01 -11.77
N SER A 17 -10.22 -5.50 -10.65
CA SER A 17 -9.31 -4.35 -10.61
C SER A 17 -8.02 -4.55 -11.43
N TYR A 18 -7.62 -5.80 -11.66
CA TYR A 18 -6.46 -6.16 -12.50
C TYR A 18 -6.86 -6.73 -13.87
N GLY A 19 -8.13 -6.67 -14.24
CA GLY A 19 -8.67 -7.28 -15.46
C GLY A 19 -8.86 -8.80 -15.34
N ALA A 20 -8.95 -9.49 -16.48
CA ALA A 20 -9.18 -10.93 -16.55
C ALA A 20 -8.64 -11.57 -17.85
N GLY A 21 -8.48 -12.90 -17.82
CA GLY A 21 -8.11 -13.69 -18.99
C GLY A 21 -6.70 -13.42 -19.50
N ARG A 22 -6.50 -13.49 -20.83
CA ARG A 22 -5.17 -13.37 -21.48
C ARG A 22 -4.50 -12.00 -21.33
N ARG A 23 -5.22 -10.97 -20.86
CA ARG A 23 -4.70 -9.61 -20.65
C ARG A 23 -4.81 -9.17 -19.18
N VAL A 24 -4.88 -10.12 -18.25
CA VAL A 24 -4.80 -9.82 -16.82
C VAL A 24 -3.48 -9.10 -16.51
N CYS A 25 -3.51 -8.15 -15.57
CA CYS A 25 -2.36 -7.32 -15.24
C CYS A 25 -1.14 -8.19 -14.88
N PRO A 26 -0.04 -8.13 -15.65
CA PRO A 26 1.16 -8.91 -15.34
C PRO A 26 1.83 -8.46 -14.04
N GLY A 27 1.53 -7.24 -13.58
CA GLY A 27 2.06 -6.65 -12.35
C GLY A 27 1.26 -6.97 -11.08
N MET A 28 0.16 -7.74 -11.15
CA MET A 28 -0.77 -7.90 -10.03
C MET A 28 -0.09 -8.41 -8.74
N HIS A 29 0.79 -9.41 -8.86
CA HIS A 29 1.48 -9.96 -7.69
C HIS A 29 2.49 -8.98 -7.09
N MET A 30 3.11 -8.13 -7.91
CA MET A 30 4.01 -7.09 -7.42
C MET A 30 3.21 -5.99 -6.72
N ALA A 31 2.09 -5.57 -7.31
CA ALA A 31 1.19 -4.57 -6.75
C ALA A 31 0.65 -5.01 -5.39
N GLU A 32 0.04 -6.19 -5.31
CA GLU A 32 -0.51 -6.75 -4.07
C GLU A 32 0.52 -6.84 -2.95
N ARG A 33 1.69 -7.41 -3.24
CA ARG A 33 2.77 -7.53 -2.25
C ARG A 33 3.31 -6.18 -1.80
N THR A 34 3.33 -5.20 -2.70
CA THR A 34 3.82 -3.85 -2.41
C THR A 34 2.81 -3.08 -1.58
N MET A 35 1.54 -3.06 -2.00
CA MET A 35 0.45 -2.43 -1.28
C MET A 35 0.29 -3.01 0.12
N TRP A 36 0.40 -4.34 0.27
CA TRP A 36 0.36 -4.99 1.57
C TRP A 36 1.46 -4.48 2.51
N ARG A 37 2.71 -4.45 2.04
CA ARG A 37 3.85 -3.97 2.84
C ARG A 37 3.74 -2.49 3.17
N MET A 38 3.36 -1.65 2.21
CA MET A 38 3.21 -0.21 2.40
C MET A 38 2.10 0.07 3.42
N THR A 39 0.94 -0.55 3.26
CA THR A 39 -0.21 -0.37 4.16
C THR A 39 0.14 -0.83 5.58
N ALA A 40 0.75 -2.01 5.73
CA ALA A 40 1.17 -2.52 7.03
C ALA A 40 2.17 -1.57 7.73
N LYS A 41 3.13 -1.00 6.99
CA LYS A 41 4.09 -0.03 7.53
C LYS A 41 3.43 1.29 7.94
N ILE A 42 2.51 1.81 7.14
CA ILE A 42 1.76 3.03 7.46
C ILE A 42 0.94 2.81 8.73
N LEU A 43 0.18 1.71 8.81
CA LEU A 43 -0.64 1.37 9.97
C LEU A 43 0.19 1.05 11.23
N TRP A 44 1.42 0.56 11.07
CA TRP A 44 2.34 0.37 12.17
C TRP A 44 2.91 1.69 12.68
N ALA A 45 3.26 2.62 11.78
CA ALA A 45 3.97 3.85 12.12
C ALA A 45 3.07 5.00 12.60
N PHE A 46 1.84 5.10 12.07
CA PHE A 46 1.02 6.31 12.21
C PHE A 46 -0.38 6.02 12.73
N ASP A 47 -0.90 6.96 13.50
CA ASP A 47 -2.33 7.17 13.68
C ASP A 47 -2.85 8.03 12.53
N ILE A 48 -3.86 7.52 11.83
CA ILE A 48 -4.51 8.19 10.70
C ILE A 48 -5.68 8.98 11.27
N ILE A 49 -5.54 10.30 11.31
CA ILE A 49 -6.54 11.16 11.93
C ILE A 49 -7.65 11.43 10.89
N PRO A 50 -8.93 11.22 11.25
CA PRO A 50 -10.03 11.45 10.33
C PRO A 50 -10.10 12.94 9.97
N VAL A 51 -10.20 13.21 8.68
CA VAL A 51 -10.39 14.54 8.11
C VAL A 51 -11.55 14.46 7.13
N ASP A 52 -12.27 15.56 6.97
CA ASP A 52 -13.38 15.64 6.03
C ASP A 52 -12.85 15.54 4.59
N VAL A 53 -13.31 14.51 3.87
CA VAL A 53 -12.90 14.21 2.49
C VAL A 53 -14.13 13.86 1.68
N ASP A 54 -14.21 14.40 0.48
CA ASP A 54 -15.23 14.02 -0.49
C ASP A 54 -14.83 12.68 -1.13
N PRO A 55 -15.56 11.59 -0.88
CA PRO A 55 -15.22 10.26 -1.41
C PRO A 55 -15.43 10.16 -2.93
N ASP A 56 -16.15 11.11 -3.55
CA ASP A 56 -16.47 11.09 -4.98
C ASP A 56 -15.57 12.05 -5.79
N ASN A 57 -14.69 12.81 -5.13
CA ASN A 57 -13.81 13.77 -5.79
C ASN A 57 -12.59 13.10 -6.44
N TYR A 58 -12.82 12.50 -7.60
CA TYR A 58 -11.81 11.78 -8.37
C TYR A 58 -11.54 12.43 -9.73
N ASP A 59 -10.31 12.25 -10.20
CA ASP A 59 -9.89 12.57 -11.57
C ASP A 59 -10.37 11.45 -12.51
N GLU A 60 -11.00 11.84 -13.63
CA GLU A 60 -11.45 10.91 -14.65
C GLU A 60 -10.32 10.64 -15.66
N GLY A 61 -9.95 9.36 -15.82
CA GLY A 61 -8.89 8.98 -16.75
C GLY A 61 -8.62 7.48 -16.77
N ILE A 62 -7.59 7.08 -17.52
CA ILE A 62 -7.15 5.67 -17.58
C ILE A 62 -6.79 5.14 -16.19
N ILE A 63 -6.28 6.02 -15.31
CA ILE A 63 -6.00 5.73 -13.91
C ILE A 63 -6.93 6.59 -13.07
N HIS A 64 -7.93 5.96 -12.45
CA HIS A 64 -8.77 6.63 -11.45
C HIS A 64 -7.95 6.91 -10.20
N ARG A 65 -7.88 8.18 -9.81
CA ARG A 65 -7.19 8.63 -8.60
C ARG A 65 -7.99 9.75 -7.93
N PRO A 66 -7.94 9.86 -6.60
CA PRO A 66 -8.55 11.00 -5.92
C PRO A 66 -7.84 12.29 -6.34
N ASN A 67 -8.60 13.38 -6.48
CA ASN A 67 -8.02 14.73 -6.54
C ASN A 67 -7.33 15.06 -5.21
N PRO A 68 -6.41 16.03 -5.16
CA PRO A 68 -5.69 16.36 -3.93
C PRO A 68 -6.63 16.61 -2.74
N TYR A 69 -6.43 15.85 -1.66
CA TYR A 69 -7.19 15.95 -0.41
C TYR A 69 -6.24 16.11 0.79
N LYS A 70 -6.77 16.63 1.90
CA LYS A 70 -5.99 16.78 3.13
C LYS A 70 -5.82 15.43 3.82
N VAL A 71 -4.67 15.23 4.46
CA VAL A 71 -4.39 14.06 5.29
C VAL A 71 -3.64 14.50 6.54
N GLU A 72 -3.96 13.88 7.68
CA GLU A 72 -3.20 14.05 8.91
C GLU A 72 -2.72 12.67 9.40
N PHE A 73 -1.40 12.49 9.40
CA PHE A 73 -0.74 11.32 9.95
C PHE A 73 0.06 11.76 11.18
N ARG A 74 -0.17 11.10 12.32
CA ARG A 74 0.58 11.34 13.54
C ARG A 74 1.46 10.14 13.85
N PRO A 75 2.78 10.27 14.02
CA PRO A 75 3.60 9.15 14.46
C PRO A 75 3.10 8.61 15.80
N ARG A 76 2.96 7.29 15.92
CA ARG A 76 2.42 6.66 17.13
C ARG A 76 3.28 6.87 18.37
N SER A 77 4.60 6.95 18.18
CA SER A 77 5.53 7.32 19.25
C SER A 77 6.90 7.71 18.70
N GLU A 78 7.69 8.35 19.56
CA GLU A 78 9.09 8.68 19.31
C GLU A 78 9.94 7.45 18.92
N ALA A 79 9.61 6.27 19.44
CA ALA A 79 10.32 5.03 19.08
C ALA A 79 10.08 4.60 17.63
N HIS A 80 8.88 4.86 17.08
CA HIS A 80 8.58 4.63 15.67
C HIS A 80 9.39 5.59 14.78
N VAL A 81 9.43 6.88 15.14
CA VAL A 81 10.21 7.91 14.42
C VAL A 81 11.68 7.51 14.35
N LYS A 82 12.30 7.23 15.51
CA LYS A 82 13.71 6.79 15.58
C LYS A 82 14.00 5.53 14.76
N THR A 83 13.03 4.62 14.69
CA THR A 83 13.17 3.41 13.87
C THR A 83 13.15 3.77 12.39
N ILE A 84 12.19 4.59 11.94
CA ILE A 84 12.10 5.03 10.54
C ILE A 84 13.37 5.77 10.12
N GLU A 85 13.85 6.71 10.93
CA GLU A 85 15.07 7.47 10.65
C GLU A 85 16.32 6.60 10.61
N ARG A 86 16.40 5.58 11.48
CA ARG A 86 17.51 4.63 11.44
C ARG A 86 17.51 3.78 10.17
N GLU A 87 16.35 3.32 9.72
CA GLU A 87 16.24 2.42 8.56
C GLU A 87 16.28 3.17 7.21
N VAL A 88 15.89 4.46 7.15
CA VAL A 88 15.82 5.20 5.88
C VAL A 88 17.19 5.42 5.25
N GLY A 89 18.23 5.69 6.05
CA GLY A 89 19.58 5.94 5.55
C GLY A 89 20.16 4.76 4.75
N PRO A 90 20.26 3.54 5.34
CA PRO A 90 20.71 2.35 4.63
C PRO A 90 19.83 1.99 3.43
N ALA A 91 18.51 2.20 3.54
CA ALA A 91 17.60 1.94 2.43
C ALA A 91 17.84 2.86 1.23
N LEU A 92 18.03 4.16 1.47
CA LEU A 92 18.36 5.12 0.42
C LEU A 92 19.73 4.82 -0.20
N GLU A 93 20.72 4.47 0.62
CA GLU A 93 22.04 4.10 0.09
C GLU A 93 21.97 2.87 -0.81
N PHE A 94 21.20 1.86 -0.43
CA PHE A 94 20.96 0.69 -1.27
C PHE A 94 20.25 1.05 -2.58
N LEU A 95 19.26 1.94 -2.55
CA LEU A 95 18.45 2.28 -3.72
C LEU A 95 19.19 3.14 -4.76
N LYS A 96 20.23 3.89 -4.38
CA LYS A 96 21.04 4.72 -5.29
C LYS A 96 21.61 3.97 -6.51
N GLN A 97 21.79 2.66 -6.43
CA GLN A 97 22.28 1.87 -7.57
C GLN A 97 21.26 1.68 -8.71
N PHE A 98 19.99 2.03 -8.47
CA PHE A 98 18.88 1.87 -9.40
C PHE A 98 18.30 3.21 -9.91
N GLU A 99 18.83 4.34 -9.43
CA GLU A 99 18.54 5.69 -9.94
C GLU A 99 19.55 6.06 -11.04
#